data_AF-A0A3D3Z5Y3-F1
#
_entry.id   AF-A0A3D3Z5Y3-F1
#
_cell.length_a   1.000
_cell.length_b   1.000
_cell.length_c   1.000
_cell.angle_alpha   90.00
_cell.angle_beta   90.00
_cell.angle_gamma   90.00
#
_symmetry.space_group_name_H-M   'P 1'
#
loop_
_entity.id
_entity.type
_entity.pdbx_description
1 polymer ?
#
loop_
_entity_poly.entity_id
_entity_poly.type
_entity_poly.pdbx_seq_one_letter_code
_entity_poly.pdbx_strand_id
1 'polypeptide(L)'
;MTGTLFLIVGPSGVGKDSLIEGAKAQLSAVPTYYFPQRFITRPQDAGGEDHFAVEPSVFEDKRQRGDFALFWNAHGLSYGVPADISARLKRGQHVVVNVSRAILDEARQRFSPLVVVSITAPSKVIEQRLTARGRETAPEIADRIARAAAYDVTGPGVIFLNNDASLDAGVSKLVEILEAS
;
A
#
# COMPACT_ATOMS: atom_id res chain seq x y z
N MET A 1 -2.06 3.36 -24.72
CA MET A 1 -1.89 2.18 -23.85
C MET A 1 -2.55 2.46 -22.52
N THR A 2 -3.13 1.45 -21.88
CA THR A 2 -3.69 1.57 -20.51
C THR A 2 -2.54 1.52 -19.50
N GLY A 3 -2.62 2.30 -18.43
CA GLY A 3 -1.64 2.29 -17.34
C GLY A 3 -1.80 1.06 -16.44
N THR A 4 -0.75 0.75 -15.70
CA THR A 4 -0.70 -0.39 -14.77
C THR A 4 -1.13 0.01 -13.37
N LEU A 5 -2.00 -0.78 -12.75
CA LEU A 5 -2.35 -0.66 -11.33
C LEU A 5 -1.34 -1.46 -10.49
N PHE A 6 -0.52 -0.77 -9.70
CA PHE A 6 0.42 -1.36 -8.76
C PHE A 6 -0.19 -1.40 -7.36
N LEU A 7 -0.43 -2.60 -6.85
CA LEU A 7 -0.92 -2.85 -5.51
C LEU A 7 0.24 -3.18 -4.58
N ILE A 8 0.58 -2.26 -3.69
CA ILE A 8 1.65 -2.47 -2.72
C ILE A 8 1.06 -3.10 -1.47
N VAL A 9 1.53 -4.29 -1.14
CA VAL A 9 1.07 -5.09 0.01
C VAL A 9 2.26 -5.50 0.87
N GLY A 10 2.01 -5.89 2.12
CA GLY A 10 3.05 -6.36 3.02
C GLY A 10 2.63 -6.19 4.48
N PRO A 11 3.16 -7.00 5.41
CA PRO A 11 2.78 -6.94 6.80
C PRO A 11 3.22 -5.62 7.45
N SER A 12 2.69 -5.32 8.65
CA SER A 12 3.11 -4.13 9.38
C SER A 12 4.59 -4.24 9.77
N GLY A 13 5.34 -3.14 9.66
CA GLY A 13 6.77 -3.09 10.04
C GLY A 13 7.76 -3.38 8.90
N VAL A 14 7.30 -3.80 7.71
CA VAL A 14 8.19 -4.03 6.55
C VAL A 14 8.65 -2.76 5.84
N GLY A 15 8.18 -1.58 6.27
CA GLY A 15 8.58 -0.28 5.71
C GLY A 15 7.82 0.16 4.46
N LYS A 16 6.66 -0.46 4.17
CA LYS A 16 5.82 -0.16 2.99
C LYS A 16 5.56 1.33 2.78
N ASP A 17 5.08 2.03 3.82
CA ASP A 17 4.72 3.45 3.70
C ASP A 17 5.95 4.31 3.35
N SER A 18 7.10 4.04 3.97
CA SER A 18 8.36 4.74 3.68
C SER A 18 8.86 4.48 2.27
N LEU A 19 8.72 3.26 1.75
CA LEU A 19 9.08 2.94 0.37
C LEU A 19 8.19 3.66 -0.64
N ILE A 20 6.88 3.69 -0.38
CA ILE A 20 5.91 4.37 -1.24
C ILE A 20 6.17 5.88 -1.26
N GLU A 21 6.40 6.50 -0.10
CA GLU A 21 6.74 7.93 -0.04
C GLU A 21 8.06 8.24 -0.75
N GLY A 22 9.08 7.39 -0.58
CA GLY A 22 10.34 7.54 -1.32
C GLY A 22 10.17 7.41 -2.83
N ALA A 23 9.40 6.42 -3.29
CA ALA A 23 9.13 6.23 -4.72
C ALA A 23 8.30 7.39 -5.29
N LYS A 24 7.30 7.89 -4.54
CA LYS A 24 6.52 9.08 -4.87
C LYS A 24 7.40 10.31 -5.02
N ALA A 25 8.40 10.48 -4.16
CA ALA A 25 9.35 11.58 -4.24
C ALA A 25 10.28 11.46 -5.46
N GLN A 26 10.80 10.26 -5.78
CA GLN A 26 11.65 10.05 -6.94
C GLN A 26 10.88 10.20 -8.27
N LEU A 27 9.61 9.76 -8.31
CA LEU A 27 8.77 9.80 -9.51
C LEU A 27 7.92 11.06 -9.63
N SER A 28 8.10 12.06 -8.76
CA SER A 28 7.25 13.26 -8.73
C SER A 28 7.31 14.09 -10.02
N ALA A 29 8.43 14.02 -10.74
CA ALA A 29 8.63 14.69 -12.03
C ALA A 29 8.12 13.88 -13.23
N VAL A 30 7.65 12.65 -13.02
CA VAL A 30 7.22 11.72 -14.07
C VAL A 30 5.68 11.67 -14.11
N PRO A 31 5.02 12.41 -15.02
CA PRO A 31 3.56 12.62 -14.98
C PRO A 31 2.73 11.36 -15.28
N THR A 32 3.38 10.28 -15.70
CA THR A 32 2.73 8.98 -15.92
C THR A 32 2.45 8.24 -14.62
N TYR A 33 3.08 8.59 -13.49
CA TYR A 33 2.82 7.94 -12.20
C TYR A 33 1.87 8.76 -11.33
N TYR A 34 0.93 8.07 -10.69
CA TYR A 34 -0.03 8.65 -9.77
C TYR A 34 -0.09 7.85 -8.46
N PHE A 35 0.03 8.57 -7.35
CA PHE A 35 -0.03 8.04 -5.99
C PHE A 35 -1.27 8.62 -5.29
N PRO A 36 -2.44 7.94 -5.34
CA PRO A 36 -3.66 8.45 -4.73
C PRO A 36 -3.55 8.51 -3.20
N GLN A 37 -3.99 9.61 -2.60
CA GLN A 37 -4.33 9.63 -1.19
C GLN A 37 -5.56 8.76 -0.95
N ARG A 38 -5.51 7.94 0.10
CA ARG A 38 -6.62 7.06 0.48
C ARG A 38 -7.57 7.78 1.42
N PHE A 39 -8.85 7.42 1.39
CA PHE A 39 -9.82 7.81 2.41
C PHE A 39 -9.78 6.78 3.54
N ILE A 40 -9.56 7.21 4.78
CA ILE A 40 -9.41 6.30 5.91
C ILE A 40 -10.18 6.84 7.10
N THR A 41 -10.87 5.98 7.85
CA THR A 41 -11.56 6.36 9.09
C THR A 41 -10.63 6.49 10.30
N ARG A 42 -9.37 6.84 10.04
CA ARG A 42 -8.34 7.07 11.04
C ARG A 42 -8.15 8.59 11.18
N PRO A 43 -8.04 9.13 12.40
CA PRO A 43 -7.68 10.53 12.59
C PRO A 43 -6.35 10.88 11.91
N GLN A 44 -6.27 12.08 11.33
CA GLN A 44 -5.09 12.51 10.58
C GLN A 44 -3.85 12.68 11.47
N ASP A 45 -4.05 13.03 12.74
CA ASP A 45 -3.03 13.23 13.77
C ASP A 45 -2.51 11.93 14.40
N ALA A 46 -3.14 10.78 14.13
CA ALA A 46 -2.69 9.47 14.60
C ALA A 46 -1.36 9.01 13.97
N GLY A 47 -0.84 9.77 12.99
CA GLY A 47 0.38 9.50 12.26
C GLY A 47 0.26 8.32 11.28
N GLY A 48 1.32 8.11 10.50
CA GLY A 48 1.36 7.11 9.43
C GLY A 48 1.41 7.79 8.07
N GLU A 49 0.83 7.13 7.05
CA GLU A 49 0.78 7.65 5.69
C GLU A 49 -0.11 8.90 5.55
N ASP A 50 0.15 9.68 4.50
CA ASP A 50 -0.71 10.78 4.09
C ASP A 50 -2.05 10.25 3.52
N HIS A 51 -3.17 10.70 4.10
CA HIS A 51 -4.51 10.20 3.79
C HIS A 51 -5.60 11.26 4.09
N PHE A 52 -6.75 11.10 3.46
CA PHE A 52 -7.97 11.84 3.81
C PHE A 52 -8.65 11.14 5.00
N ALA A 53 -8.52 11.75 6.19
CA ALA A 53 -9.29 11.33 7.35
C ALA A 53 -10.78 11.65 7.15
N VAL A 54 -11.64 10.67 7.35
CA VAL A 54 -13.10 10.83 7.24
C VAL A 54 -13.83 10.11 8.36
N GLU A 55 -14.96 10.65 8.80
CA GLU A 55 -15.82 9.96 9.75
C GLU A 55 -16.41 8.66 9.12
N PRO A 56 -16.71 7.62 9.92
CA PRO A 56 -17.29 6.38 9.42
C PRO A 56 -18.59 6.58 8.61
N SER A 57 -19.45 7.51 9.01
CA SER A 57 -20.68 7.84 8.27
C SER A 57 -20.38 8.44 6.90
N VAL A 58 -19.42 9.37 6.83
CA VAL A 58 -18.98 9.99 5.58
C VAL A 58 -18.33 8.95 4.66
N PHE A 59 -17.55 8.04 5.20
CA PHE A 59 -16.97 6.94 4.43
C PHE A 59 -18.06 6.07 3.80
N GLU A 60 -19.07 5.71 4.58
CA GLU A 60 -20.18 4.88 4.12
C GLU A 60 -21.02 5.58 3.04
N ASP A 61 -21.33 6.87 3.20
CA ASP A 61 -22.01 7.67 2.18
C ASP A 61 -21.22 7.70 0.86
N LYS A 62 -19.89 7.89 0.95
CA LYS A 62 -18.99 7.85 -0.21
C LYS A 62 -19.01 6.49 -0.90
N ARG A 63 -18.98 5.41 -0.11
CA ARG A 63 -19.06 4.04 -0.63
C ARG A 63 -20.36 3.80 -1.38
N GLN A 64 -21.51 4.22 -0.83
CA GLN A 64 -22.82 4.05 -1.45
C GLN A 64 -22.98 4.84 -2.75
N ARG A 65 -22.32 5.99 -2.87
CA ARG A 65 -22.31 6.82 -4.09
C ARG A 65 -21.35 6.33 -5.17
N GLY A 66 -20.53 5.31 -4.89
CA GLY A 66 -19.52 4.81 -5.82
C GLY A 66 -18.27 5.69 -5.90
N ASP A 67 -17.96 6.47 -4.87
CA ASP A 67 -16.78 7.34 -4.83
C ASP A 67 -15.45 6.55 -4.72
N PHE A 68 -15.51 5.23 -4.50
CA PHE A 68 -14.35 4.36 -4.34
C PHE A 68 -14.21 3.32 -5.46
N ALA A 69 -13.00 3.24 -6.02
CA ALA A 69 -12.59 2.16 -6.91
C ALA A 69 -12.33 0.85 -6.15
N LEU A 70 -11.76 0.91 -4.96
CA LEU A 70 -11.54 -0.24 -4.08
C LEU A 70 -11.81 0.18 -2.65
N PHE A 71 -12.36 -0.69 -1.82
CA PHE A 71 -12.54 -0.41 -0.40
C PHE A 71 -12.48 -1.68 0.44
N TRP A 72 -12.08 -1.55 1.70
CA TRP A 72 -12.06 -2.66 2.66
C TRP A 72 -12.07 -2.19 4.09
N ASN A 73 -12.34 -3.13 5.00
CA ASN A 73 -12.22 -2.94 6.44
C ASN A 73 -11.02 -3.72 6.97
N ALA A 74 -10.24 -3.11 7.85
CA ALA A 74 -9.15 -3.78 8.56
C ALA A 74 -8.89 -3.07 9.90
N HIS A 75 -8.64 -3.85 10.95
CA HIS A 75 -8.30 -3.32 12.29
C HIS A 75 -9.30 -2.28 12.82
N GLY A 76 -10.59 -2.46 12.56
CA GLY A 76 -11.64 -1.52 12.98
C GLY A 76 -11.70 -0.21 12.17
N LEU A 77 -10.91 -0.09 11.11
CA LEU A 77 -10.88 1.06 10.21
C LEU A 77 -11.40 0.68 8.82
N SER A 78 -11.95 1.67 8.13
CA SER A 78 -12.35 1.56 6.73
C SER A 78 -11.34 2.28 5.85
N TYR A 79 -11.07 1.72 4.68
CA TYR A 79 -10.09 2.22 3.71
C TYR A 79 -10.71 2.27 2.33
N GLY A 80 -10.54 3.39 1.62
CA GLY A 80 -11.11 3.64 0.31
C GLY A 80 -10.09 4.23 -0.64
N VAL A 81 -9.96 3.61 -1.82
CA VAL A 81 -9.17 4.13 -2.94
C VAL A 81 -10.12 4.90 -3.86
N PRO A 82 -9.83 6.16 -4.22
CA PRO A 82 -10.78 6.99 -4.97
C PRO A 82 -11.13 6.39 -6.34
N ALA A 83 -12.37 6.62 -6.82
CA ALA A 83 -12.85 6.09 -8.09
C ALA A 83 -12.08 6.62 -9.32
N ASP A 84 -11.43 7.78 -9.19
CA ASP A 84 -10.72 8.47 -10.28
C ASP A 84 -9.54 7.66 -10.85
N ILE A 85 -8.99 6.71 -10.08
CA ILE A 85 -7.92 5.82 -10.55
C ILE A 85 -8.31 5.09 -11.83
N SER A 86 -9.60 4.76 -11.99
CA SER A 86 -10.11 4.06 -13.18
C SER A 86 -9.96 4.91 -14.44
N ALA A 87 -10.20 6.22 -14.33
CA ALA A 87 -10.06 7.15 -15.44
C ALA A 87 -8.58 7.42 -15.75
N ARG A 88 -7.72 7.44 -14.73
CA ARG A 88 -6.26 7.63 -14.88
C ARG A 88 -5.59 6.45 -15.57
N LEU A 89 -5.91 5.23 -15.14
CA LEU A 89 -5.45 4.00 -15.79
C LEU A 89 -5.85 4.00 -17.28
N LYS A 90 -7.11 4.34 -17.60
CA LYS A 90 -7.57 4.45 -19.00
C LYS A 90 -6.80 5.49 -19.83
N ARG A 91 -6.23 6.52 -19.20
CA ARG A 91 -5.39 7.54 -19.85
C ARG A 91 -3.92 7.16 -19.96
N GLY A 92 -3.53 5.95 -19.54
CA GLY A 92 -2.15 5.51 -19.57
C GLY A 92 -1.33 5.89 -18.34
N GLN A 93 -1.94 6.44 -17.29
CA GLN A 93 -1.23 6.70 -16.03
C GLN A 93 -1.14 5.43 -15.19
N HIS A 94 0.06 5.10 -14.73
CA HIS A 94 0.31 4.10 -13.73
C HIS A 94 -0.18 4.58 -12.36
N VAL A 95 -0.83 3.71 -11.60
CA VAL A 95 -1.38 4.04 -10.28
C VAL A 95 -0.71 3.15 -9.25
N VAL A 96 -0.08 3.75 -8.23
CA VAL A 96 0.61 3.02 -7.16
C VAL A 96 -0.13 3.22 -5.86
N VAL A 97 -0.71 2.14 -5.31
CA VAL A 97 -1.61 2.23 -4.16
C VAL A 97 -1.27 1.22 -3.07
N ASN A 98 -1.23 1.72 -1.84
CA ASN A 98 -1.08 0.93 -0.63
C ASN A 98 -2.41 0.22 -0.30
N VAL A 99 -2.42 -1.12 -0.25
CA VAL A 99 -3.65 -1.89 -0.02
C VAL A 99 -3.44 -3.07 0.95
N SER A 100 -4.56 -3.65 1.39
CA SER A 100 -4.56 -4.93 2.11
C SER A 100 -4.52 -6.10 1.13
N ARG A 101 -3.88 -7.22 1.52
CA ARG A 101 -3.99 -8.47 0.75
C ARG A 101 -5.44 -8.96 0.58
N ALA A 102 -6.34 -8.54 1.47
CA ALA A 102 -7.75 -8.93 1.45
C ALA A 102 -8.51 -8.45 0.21
N ILE A 103 -8.02 -7.43 -0.51
CA ILE A 103 -8.69 -6.91 -1.72
C ILE A 103 -8.07 -7.39 -3.02
N LEU A 104 -7.01 -8.21 -2.97
CA LEU A 104 -6.24 -8.54 -4.17
C LEU A 104 -7.07 -9.28 -5.21
N ASP A 105 -7.89 -10.24 -4.77
CA ASP A 105 -8.71 -11.02 -5.69
C ASP A 105 -9.82 -10.19 -6.33
N GLU A 106 -10.45 -9.30 -5.56
CA GLU A 106 -11.41 -8.33 -6.11
C GLU A 106 -10.73 -7.39 -7.12
N ALA A 107 -9.57 -6.85 -6.78
CA ALA A 107 -8.86 -5.94 -7.66
C ALA A 107 -8.41 -6.62 -8.96
N ARG A 108 -7.95 -7.89 -8.89
CA ARG A 108 -7.59 -8.71 -10.07
C ARG A 108 -8.77 -8.96 -11.00
N GLN A 109 -9.99 -9.06 -10.47
CA GLN A 109 -11.20 -9.22 -11.29
C GLN A 109 -11.59 -7.90 -11.98
N ARG A 110 -11.25 -6.76 -11.38
CA ARG A 110 -11.74 -5.44 -11.80
C ARG A 110 -10.75 -4.65 -12.67
N PHE A 111 -9.45 -4.90 -12.52
CA PHE A 111 -8.39 -4.10 -13.14
C PHE A 111 -7.37 -4.97 -13.88
N SER A 112 -7.00 -4.53 -15.08
CA SER A 112 -5.92 -5.09 -15.89
C SER A 112 -5.37 -3.99 -16.81
N PRO A 113 -4.03 -3.83 -16.97
CA PRO A 113 -2.97 -4.59 -16.30
C PRO A 113 -2.82 -4.25 -14.81
N LEU A 114 -2.47 -5.25 -13.99
CA LEU A 114 -2.31 -5.14 -12.54
C LEU A 114 -1.06 -5.91 -12.09
N VAL A 115 -0.26 -5.28 -11.23
CA VAL A 115 0.92 -5.88 -10.58
C VAL A 115 0.78 -5.75 -9.08
N VAL A 116 1.06 -6.82 -8.35
CA VAL A 116 1.09 -6.84 -6.88
C VAL A 116 2.54 -6.82 -6.44
N VAL A 117 2.95 -5.80 -5.70
CA VAL A 117 4.29 -5.74 -5.12
C VAL A 117 4.19 -6.10 -3.64
N SER A 118 4.67 -7.29 -3.29
CA SER A 118 4.68 -7.79 -1.91
C SER A 118 5.99 -7.40 -1.22
N ILE A 119 5.90 -6.42 -0.32
CA ILE A 119 7.04 -5.96 0.48
C ILE A 119 7.25 -6.94 1.64
N THR A 120 8.45 -7.51 1.71
CA THR A 120 8.89 -8.40 2.78
C THR A 120 10.11 -7.81 3.49
N ALA A 121 10.40 -8.30 4.69
CA ALA A 121 11.65 -8.02 5.38
C ALA A 121 11.95 -9.17 6.36
N PRO A 122 13.22 -9.47 6.65
CA PRO A 122 13.56 -10.47 7.67
C PRO A 122 12.97 -10.09 9.04
N SER A 123 12.52 -11.08 9.82
CA SER A 123 11.92 -10.86 11.14
C SER A 123 12.77 -9.97 12.06
N LYS A 124 14.09 -10.15 12.03
CA LYS A 124 15.04 -9.33 12.80
C LYS A 124 15.02 -7.85 12.38
N VAL A 125 14.86 -7.56 11.09
CA VAL A 125 14.76 -6.20 10.57
C VAL A 125 13.42 -5.58 10.97
N ILE A 126 12.33 -6.35 10.91
CA ILE A 126 11.01 -5.92 11.38
C ILE A 126 11.08 -5.58 12.88
N GLU A 127 11.65 -6.46 13.70
CA GLU A 127 11.85 -6.24 15.13
C GLU A 127 12.61 -4.94 15.41
N GLN A 128 13.78 -4.75 14.78
CA GLN A 128 14.59 -3.55 14.93
C GLN A 128 13.79 -2.27 14.61
N ARG A 129 13.02 -2.28 13.52
CA ARG A 129 12.19 -1.12 13.10
C ARG A 129 11.04 -0.85 14.08
N LEU A 130 10.37 -1.90 14.55
CA LEU A 130 9.27 -1.78 15.51
C LEU A 130 9.76 -1.28 16.87
N THR A 131 10.92 -1.77 17.34
CA THR A 131 11.56 -1.29 18.56
C THR A 131 11.99 0.17 18.42
N ALA A 132 12.64 0.54 17.32
CA ALA A 132 13.13 1.90 17.09
C ALA A 132 12.01 2.96 17.05
N ARG A 133 10.80 2.62 16.62
CA ARG A 133 9.67 3.56 16.62
C ARG A 133 9.03 3.79 17.99
N GLY A 134 9.30 2.95 19.00
CA GLY A 134 8.78 3.08 20.36
C GLY A 134 7.25 2.99 20.50
N ARG A 135 6.59 2.45 19.46
CA ARG A 135 5.14 2.25 19.27
C ARG A 135 4.47 1.27 20.22
N GLU A 136 5.23 0.22 20.50
CA GLU A 136 4.75 -1.07 20.96
C GLU A 136 5.59 -1.58 22.12
N THR A 137 4.94 -2.38 22.95
CA THR A 137 5.56 -3.25 23.94
C THR A 137 6.22 -4.47 23.27
N ALA A 138 7.17 -5.10 23.96
CA ALA A 138 7.84 -6.31 23.44
C ALA A 138 6.86 -7.45 23.05
N PRO A 139 5.79 -7.75 23.81
CA PRO A 139 4.78 -8.73 23.38
C PRO A 139 4.06 -8.34 22.09
N GLU A 140 3.68 -7.06 21.93
CA GLU A 140 3.05 -6.57 20.70
C GLU A 140 3.98 -6.66 19.49
N ILE A 141 5.28 -6.44 19.69
CA ILE A 141 6.32 -6.62 18.66
C ILE A 141 6.41 -8.08 18.24
N ALA A 142 6.46 -9.01 19.20
CA ALA A 142 6.48 -10.45 18.93
C ALA A 142 5.24 -10.89 18.13
N ASP A 143 4.04 -10.43 18.51
CA ASP A 143 2.80 -10.69 17.79
C ASP A 143 2.83 -10.14 16.36
N ARG A 144 3.40 -8.94 16.15
CA ARG A 144 3.57 -8.36 14.81
C ARG A 144 4.52 -9.20 13.96
N ILE A 145 5.62 -9.69 14.53
CA ILE A 145 6.59 -10.56 13.83
C ILE A 145 5.94 -11.89 13.46
N ALA A 146 5.20 -12.52 14.36
CA ALA A 146 4.48 -13.76 14.09
C ALA A 146 3.46 -13.58 12.95
N ARG A 147 2.68 -12.48 12.98
CA ARG A 147 1.76 -12.13 11.88
C ARG A 147 2.49 -11.88 10.56
N ALA A 148 3.67 -11.28 10.59
CA ALA A 148 4.49 -11.07 9.40
C ALA A 148 5.03 -12.39 8.82
N ALA A 149 5.42 -13.34 9.67
CA ALA A 149 5.87 -14.66 9.24
C ALA A 149 4.73 -15.48 8.59
N ALA A 150 3.49 -15.31 9.06
CA ALA A 150 2.29 -15.90 8.46
C ALA A 150 1.73 -15.08 7.27
N TYR A 151 2.42 -14.02 6.85
CA TYR A 151 1.97 -13.15 5.77
C TYR A 151 2.32 -13.77 4.42
N ASP A 152 1.35 -14.47 3.84
CA ASP A 152 1.43 -14.99 2.48
C ASP A 152 0.57 -14.15 1.50
N VAL A 153 1.08 -14.02 0.27
CA VAL A 153 0.43 -13.41 -0.89
C VAL A 153 0.83 -14.22 -2.12
N THR A 154 -0.15 -14.79 -2.80
CA THR A 154 0.06 -15.63 -3.97
C THR A 154 -0.76 -15.17 -5.17
N GLY A 155 -0.55 -15.81 -6.32
CA GLY A 155 -1.29 -15.58 -7.55
C GLY A 155 -0.51 -14.81 -8.62
N PRO A 156 -1.16 -14.52 -9.76
CA PRO A 156 -0.51 -13.90 -10.90
C PRO A 156 -0.08 -12.46 -10.58
N GLY A 157 1.02 -12.04 -11.23
CA GLY A 157 1.54 -10.68 -11.16
C GLY A 157 2.11 -10.28 -9.80
N VAL A 158 2.41 -11.24 -8.90
CA VAL A 158 3.07 -10.95 -7.62
C VAL A 158 4.58 -10.86 -7.82
N ILE A 159 5.14 -9.71 -7.45
CA ILE A 159 6.58 -9.45 -7.39
C ILE A 159 6.95 -9.24 -5.92
N PHE A 160 7.96 -9.96 -5.44
CA PHE A 160 8.44 -9.82 -4.07
C PHE A 160 9.59 -8.82 -3.99
N LEU A 161 9.46 -7.82 -3.10
CA LEU A 161 10.50 -6.85 -2.80
C LEU A 161 10.97 -7.06 -1.36
N ASN A 162 12.18 -7.59 -1.20
CA ASN A 162 12.81 -7.73 0.11
C ASN A 162 13.47 -6.41 0.55
N ASN A 163 12.93 -5.81 1.61
CA ASN A 163 13.36 -4.56 2.20
C ASN A 163 14.27 -4.79 3.42
N ASP A 164 15.40 -5.45 3.17
CA ASP A 164 16.43 -5.84 4.16
C ASP A 164 17.64 -4.90 4.23
N ALA A 165 17.71 -3.93 3.33
CA ALA A 165 18.81 -2.98 3.21
C ALA A 165 18.41 -1.57 3.71
N SER A 166 19.15 -0.54 3.25
CA SER A 166 18.80 0.86 3.51
C SER A 166 17.47 1.23 2.84
N LEU A 167 16.84 2.29 3.36
CA LEU A 167 15.61 2.83 2.76
C LEU A 167 15.83 3.19 1.29
N ASP A 168 16.92 3.88 0.96
CA ASP A 168 17.23 4.29 -0.41
C ASP A 168 17.33 3.09 -1.36
N ALA A 169 18.00 2.01 -0.93
CA ALA A 169 18.10 0.80 -1.75
C ALA A 169 16.73 0.15 -1.96
N GLY A 170 15.86 0.15 -0.94
CA GLY A 170 14.50 -0.34 -1.07
C GLY A 170 13.65 0.52 -2.01
N VAL A 171 13.81 1.85 -1.95
CA VAL A 171 13.10 2.80 -2.82
C VAL A 171 13.54 2.60 -4.27
N SER A 172 14.85 2.54 -4.55
CA SER A 172 15.35 2.28 -5.91
C SER A 172 14.80 0.97 -6.48
N LYS A 173 14.82 -0.12 -5.70
CA LYS A 173 14.22 -1.40 -6.11
C LYS A 173 12.73 -1.28 -6.43
N LEU A 174 11.98 -0.51 -5.63
CA LEU A 174 10.55 -0.30 -5.89
C LEU A 174 10.37 0.45 -7.20
N VAL A 175 11.12 1.52 -7.44
CA VAL A 175 11.06 2.30 -8.69
C VAL A 175 11.42 1.42 -9.90
N GLU A 176 12.48 0.62 -9.81
CA GLU A 176 12.85 -0.34 -10.86
C GLU A 176 11.71 -1.31 -11.21
N ILE A 177 11.01 -1.84 -10.19
CA ILE A 177 9.84 -2.70 -10.40
C ILE A 177 8.71 -1.95 -11.11
N LEU A 178 8.45 -0.71 -10.71
CA LEU A 178 7.39 0.13 -11.30
C LEU A 178 7.68 0.45 -12.78
N GLU A 179 8.95 0.73 -13.12
CA GLU A 179 9.37 1.09 -14.48
C GLU A 179 9.47 -0.11 -15.43
N ALA A 180 9.74 -1.30 -14.90
CA ALA A 180 9.89 -2.53 -15.70
C ALA A 180 8.55 -3.22 -16.05
N SER A 181 7.42 -2.73 -15.52
CA SER A 181 6.10 -3.39 -15.60
C SER A 181 5.07 -2.64 -16.44
#